data_AF-A0A0V0VKV9-F1
#
_entry.id   AF-A0A0V0VKV9-F1
#
_cell.length_a   1.000
_cell.length_b   1.000
_cell.length_c   1.000
_cell.angle_alpha   90.00
_cell.angle_beta   90.00
_cell.angle_gamma   90.00
#
_symmetry.space_group_name_H-M   'P 1'
#
loop_
_entity.id
_entity.type
_entity.pdbx_description
1 polymer ?
#
loop_
_entity_poly.entity_id
_entity_poly.type
_entity_poly.pdbx_seq_one_letter_code
_entity_poly.pdbx_strand_id
1 'polypeptide(L)'
;MPLGKKYFITNLKWILFLWTYLCSRSLATSTCQDSNGNNPADWAILYKAPAQRNGAAGNWADSPAEVTANNGHSFAKALEHVIGADANNKFISYNNDPPDVPKVKTKSNSKGVLMMDITGTDAAAWIVHTVPGFPKARTGYLFPPAEVQKGHLLICLTIKEDQIDTIALTLRFATPLIYYNDIPDTEMNSRPNLKKLVSGESRILPPLAVTKDTATAAAVGLKVTIYSKGEKSRYEIYRKILLKKLKSTVKVWTARDNKLK
;
A
#
# COMPACT_ATOMS: atom_id res chain seq x y z
N MET A 1 -34.31 -49.93 -17.15
CA MET A 1 -34.32 -48.65 -16.41
C MET A 1 -32.94 -48.39 -15.82
N PRO A 2 -32.44 -47.15 -15.84
CA PRO A 2 -31.10 -46.88 -16.38
C PRO A 2 -30.03 -46.67 -15.30
N LEU A 3 -28.99 -47.51 -15.31
CA LEU A 3 -27.75 -47.30 -14.56
C LEU A 3 -26.97 -46.03 -15.00
N GLY A 4 -27.27 -45.48 -16.18
CA GLY A 4 -26.59 -44.31 -16.73
C GLY A 4 -26.93 -42.97 -16.05
N LYS A 5 -28.12 -42.81 -15.45
CA LYS A 5 -28.52 -41.53 -14.83
C LYS A 5 -27.79 -41.25 -13.51
N LYS A 6 -27.53 -42.28 -12.69
CA LYS A 6 -26.83 -42.11 -11.40
C LYS A 6 -25.37 -41.72 -11.61
N TYR A 7 -24.66 -42.40 -12.51
CA TYR A 7 -23.27 -42.09 -12.84
C TYR A 7 -23.08 -40.68 -13.42
N PHE A 8 -24.01 -40.22 -14.26
CA PHE A 8 -23.94 -38.87 -14.83
C PHE A 8 -24.11 -37.77 -13.76
N ILE A 9 -25.02 -37.96 -12.81
CA ILE A 9 -25.26 -37.00 -11.71
C ILE A 9 -24.09 -36.97 -10.72
N THR A 10 -23.45 -38.11 -10.44
CA THR A 10 -22.28 -38.14 -9.56
C THR A 10 -21.10 -37.41 -10.21
N ASN A 11 -20.82 -37.68 -11.48
CA ASN A 11 -19.77 -36.98 -12.22
C ASN A 11 -20.03 -35.48 -12.34
N LEU A 12 -21.27 -35.06 -12.58
CA LEU A 12 -21.64 -33.64 -12.63
C LEU A 12 -21.44 -32.94 -11.27
N LYS A 13 -21.73 -33.62 -10.15
CA LYS A 13 -21.47 -33.11 -8.79
C LYS A 13 -19.97 -32.97 -8.51
N TRP A 14 -19.15 -33.94 -8.91
CA TRP A 14 -17.69 -33.86 -8.77
C TRP A 14 -17.09 -32.77 -9.65
N ILE A 15 -17.58 -32.59 -10.88
CA ILE A 15 -17.17 -31.50 -11.78
C ILE A 15 -17.55 -30.13 -11.19
N LEU A 16 -18.76 -29.97 -10.63
CA LEU A 16 -19.18 -28.75 -9.95
C LEU A 16 -18.33 -28.45 -8.70
N PHE A 17 -17.99 -29.47 -7.91
CA PHE A 17 -17.11 -29.33 -6.73
C PHE A 17 -15.67 -28.98 -7.12
N LEU A 18 -15.16 -29.57 -8.20
CA LEU A 18 -13.85 -29.21 -8.77
C LEU A 18 -13.88 -27.80 -9.36
N TRP A 19 -14.97 -27.36 -9.96
CA TRP A 19 -15.09 -26.01 -10.53
C TRP A 19 -15.16 -24.94 -9.45
N THR A 20 -15.84 -25.18 -8.32
CA THR A 20 -15.82 -24.25 -7.17
C THR A 20 -14.45 -24.22 -6.49
N TYR A 21 -13.72 -25.33 -6.44
CA TYR A 21 -12.34 -25.37 -5.90
C TYR A 21 -11.30 -24.75 -6.85
N LEU A 22 -11.48 -24.90 -8.17
CA LEU A 22 -10.60 -24.33 -9.20
C LEU A 22 -10.89 -22.86 -9.50
N CYS A 23 -12.09 -22.34 -9.18
CA CYS A 23 -12.38 -20.90 -9.26
C CYS A 23 -11.80 -20.12 -8.08
N SER A 24 -11.30 -20.79 -7.04
CA SER A 24 -10.40 -20.22 -6.04
C SER A 24 -8.95 -20.19 -6.53
N ARG A 25 -8.71 -19.96 -7.83
CA ARG A 25 -7.44 -19.37 -8.23
C ARG A 25 -7.38 -18.03 -7.51
N SER A 26 -6.48 -17.92 -6.55
CA SER A 26 -6.14 -16.67 -5.89
C SER A 26 -5.89 -15.65 -6.99
N LEU A 27 -6.89 -14.82 -7.30
CA LEU A 27 -6.64 -13.60 -8.05
C LEU A 27 -5.61 -12.84 -7.25
N ALA A 28 -4.61 -12.29 -7.93
CA ALA A 28 -3.62 -11.46 -7.29
C ALA A 28 -4.35 -10.41 -6.43
N THR A 29 -4.10 -10.38 -5.12
CA THR A 29 -4.64 -9.33 -4.25
C THR A 29 -3.85 -8.06 -4.45
N SER A 30 -4.09 -7.39 -5.58
CA SER A 30 -3.65 -6.01 -5.84
C SER A 30 -4.64 -5.00 -5.29
N THR A 31 -5.48 -5.38 -4.32
CA THR A 31 -6.52 -4.55 -3.71
C THR A 31 -6.42 -4.62 -2.19
N CYS A 32 -6.88 -3.57 -1.52
CA CYS A 32 -7.06 -3.57 -0.08
C CYS A 32 -8.12 -4.59 0.34
N GLN A 33 -8.09 -4.98 1.60
CA GLN A 33 -8.95 -6.03 2.13
C GLN A 33 -9.72 -5.52 3.35
N ASP A 34 -10.87 -6.12 3.62
CA ASP A 34 -11.65 -5.87 4.83
C ASP A 34 -10.88 -6.28 6.10
N SER A 35 -11.49 -6.03 7.27
CA SER A 35 -10.78 -6.12 8.55
C SER A 35 -10.17 -7.51 8.82
N ASN A 36 -10.84 -8.59 8.39
CA ASN A 36 -10.40 -9.97 8.55
C ASN A 36 -9.58 -10.50 7.34
N GLY A 37 -9.47 -9.72 6.25
CA GLY A 37 -8.70 -10.10 5.07
C GLY A 37 -9.40 -11.12 4.17
N ASN A 38 -10.73 -11.18 4.20
CA ASN A 38 -11.50 -12.17 3.45
C ASN A 38 -12.13 -11.60 2.18
N ASN A 39 -12.35 -10.29 2.12
CA ASN A 39 -12.99 -9.65 0.98
C ASN A 39 -12.24 -8.39 0.53
N PRO A 40 -12.23 -8.08 -0.78
CA PRO A 40 -11.74 -6.81 -1.27
C PRO A 40 -12.47 -5.63 -0.62
N ALA A 41 -11.70 -4.61 -0.27
CA ALA A 41 -12.19 -3.34 0.26
C ALA A 41 -11.64 -2.18 -0.57
N ASP A 42 -12.38 -1.08 -0.59
CA ASP A 42 -11.97 0.13 -1.31
C ASP A 42 -10.82 0.87 -0.61
N TRP A 43 -10.77 0.79 0.72
CA TRP A 43 -9.70 1.32 1.56
C TRP A 43 -9.70 0.61 2.91
N ALA A 44 -8.57 0.64 3.60
CA ALA A 44 -8.43 0.15 4.96
C ALA A 44 -7.45 1.02 5.74
N ILE A 45 -7.66 1.12 7.05
CA ILE A 45 -6.79 1.87 7.96
C ILE A 45 -6.61 1.07 9.24
N LEU A 46 -5.36 0.95 9.67
CA LEU A 46 -5.01 0.27 10.92
C LEU A 46 -4.12 1.19 11.74
N TYR A 47 -4.55 1.45 12.96
CA TYR A 47 -3.73 2.08 13.98
C TYR A 47 -3.32 1.03 15.00
N LYS A 48 -2.02 0.77 15.09
CA LYS A 48 -1.42 -0.11 16.09
C LYS A 48 -0.93 0.75 17.24
N ALA A 49 -1.56 0.68 18.41
CA ALA A 49 -1.11 1.43 19.56
C ALA A 49 0.24 0.90 20.12
N PRO A 50 1.01 1.74 20.84
CA PRO A 50 2.23 1.29 21.53
C PRO A 50 1.96 0.11 22.47
N ALA A 51 2.86 -0.86 22.50
CA ALA A 51 2.76 -2.09 23.30
C ALA A 51 1.49 -2.95 23.07
N GLN A 52 0.69 -2.65 22.05
CA GLN A 52 -0.46 -3.45 21.64
C GLN A 52 -0.16 -4.16 20.33
N ARG A 53 -0.53 -5.45 20.27
CA ARG A 53 -0.39 -6.29 19.07
C ARG A 53 -1.65 -6.28 18.21
N ASN A 54 -2.82 -6.12 18.85
CA ASN A 54 -4.08 -5.88 18.17
C ASN A 54 -4.16 -4.40 17.79
N GLY A 55 -4.53 -4.12 16.54
CA GLY A 55 -4.77 -2.75 16.09
C GLY A 55 -6.08 -2.23 16.66
N ALA A 56 -6.02 -1.42 17.72
CA ALA A 56 -7.13 -0.59 18.20
C ALA A 56 -6.63 0.53 19.10
N ALA A 57 -7.36 1.65 19.12
CA ALA A 57 -7.21 2.72 20.11
C ALA A 57 -8.51 3.53 20.20
N GLY A 58 -9.02 3.74 21.42
CA GLY A 58 -10.24 4.52 21.63
C GLY A 58 -11.47 3.87 20.99
N ASN A 59 -12.21 4.63 20.16
CA ASN A 59 -13.46 4.19 19.52
C ASN A 59 -13.27 3.35 18.25
N TRP A 60 -12.06 2.87 17.99
CA TRP A 60 -11.76 2.02 16.83
C TRP A 60 -12.07 0.56 17.15
N ALA A 61 -12.64 -0.16 16.20
CA ALA A 61 -12.86 -1.59 16.35
C ALA A 61 -11.51 -2.34 16.42
N ASP A 62 -11.47 -3.40 17.22
CA ASP A 62 -10.32 -4.29 17.31
C ASP A 62 -10.03 -4.97 15.97
N SER A 63 -8.75 -5.03 15.61
CA SER A 63 -8.30 -5.86 14.51
C SER A 63 -8.59 -7.34 14.84
N PRO A 64 -9.17 -8.12 13.91
CA PRO A 64 -9.53 -9.53 14.15
C PRO A 64 -8.34 -10.45 14.49
N ALA A 65 -7.12 -10.04 14.13
CA ALA A 65 -5.89 -10.73 14.47
C ALA A 65 -4.78 -9.72 14.83
N GLU A 66 -3.74 -10.21 15.50
CA GLU A 66 -2.56 -9.40 15.79
C GLU A 66 -1.90 -8.94 14.48
N VAL A 67 -1.38 -7.71 14.44
CA VAL A 67 -0.59 -7.22 13.30
C VAL A 67 0.71 -8.00 13.07
N THR A 68 1.08 -8.87 14.00
CA THR A 68 2.25 -9.75 13.86
C THR A 68 1.90 -11.07 13.16
N ALA A 69 0.61 -11.41 13.07
CA ALA A 69 0.14 -12.58 12.36
C ALA A 69 0.28 -12.40 10.86
N ASN A 70 0.59 -13.47 10.14
CA ASN A 70 0.72 -13.45 8.69
C ASN A 70 -0.63 -13.64 7.96
N ASN A 71 -1.75 -13.67 8.68
CA ASN A 71 -3.10 -13.83 8.16
C ASN A 71 -4.15 -13.29 9.16
N GLY A 72 -5.42 -13.36 8.77
CA GLY A 72 -6.55 -13.00 9.65
C GLY A 72 -6.77 -11.49 9.82
N HIS A 73 -6.03 -10.66 9.09
CA HIS A 73 -6.25 -9.22 9.07
C HIS A 73 -5.95 -8.59 7.69
N SER A 74 -6.54 -7.42 7.46
CA SER A 74 -6.48 -6.65 6.20
C SER A 74 -5.08 -6.55 5.58
N PHE A 75 -4.10 -6.04 6.34
CA PHE A 75 -2.75 -5.76 5.82
C PHE A 75 -1.89 -6.99 5.54
N ALA A 76 -2.09 -8.12 6.25
CA ALA A 76 -1.38 -9.35 5.94
C ALA A 76 -1.85 -9.91 4.59
N LYS A 77 -3.17 -9.91 4.37
CA LYS A 77 -3.77 -10.33 3.11
C LYS A 77 -3.38 -9.39 1.96
N ALA A 78 -3.51 -8.08 2.13
CA ALA A 78 -3.17 -7.10 1.10
C ALA A 78 -1.68 -7.15 0.68
N LEU A 79 -0.79 -7.64 1.56
CA LEU A 79 0.64 -7.77 1.29
C LEU A 79 1.05 -9.19 0.83
N GLU A 80 0.12 -10.14 0.67
CA GLU A 80 0.50 -11.55 0.46
C GLU A 80 1.41 -11.77 -0.77
N HIS A 81 1.18 -11.02 -1.85
CA HIS A 81 2.01 -11.06 -3.05
C HIS A 81 3.18 -10.06 -3.05
N VAL A 82 3.29 -9.25 -2.00
CA VAL A 82 4.48 -8.45 -1.69
C VAL A 82 5.51 -9.30 -0.95
N ILE A 83 5.03 -10.17 -0.04
CA ILE A 83 5.87 -11.06 0.79
C ILE A 83 6.13 -12.42 0.13
N GLY A 84 5.22 -12.92 -0.69
CA GLY A 84 5.30 -14.19 -1.42
C GLY A 84 5.33 -13.96 -2.92
N ALA A 85 5.83 -14.93 -3.70
CA ALA A 85 5.94 -14.82 -5.15
C ALA A 85 4.56 -14.85 -5.83
N ASP A 86 4.36 -13.98 -6.82
CA ASP A 86 3.19 -13.99 -7.70
C ASP A 86 3.58 -13.55 -9.11
N ALA A 87 3.05 -14.25 -10.12
CA ALA A 87 3.36 -13.98 -11.52
C ALA A 87 2.75 -12.66 -12.00
N ASN A 88 1.60 -12.29 -11.44
CA ASN A 88 0.71 -11.26 -11.94
C ASN A 88 0.74 -9.98 -11.10
N ASN A 89 1.03 -10.07 -9.80
CA ASN A 89 1.20 -8.89 -8.96
C ASN A 89 2.65 -8.37 -9.00
N LYS A 90 2.80 -7.11 -9.41
CA LYS A 90 4.08 -6.39 -9.44
C LYS A 90 4.01 -5.12 -8.61
N PHE A 91 5.12 -4.76 -7.98
CA PHE A 91 5.13 -3.67 -7.02
C PHE A 91 6.48 -2.99 -6.87
N ILE A 92 6.42 -1.77 -6.34
CA ILE A 92 7.55 -1.09 -5.71
C ILE A 92 7.34 -1.07 -4.20
N SER A 93 8.42 -1.26 -3.45
CA SER A 93 8.42 -0.98 -2.02
C SER A 93 9.45 0.09 -1.69
N TYR A 94 9.03 1.05 -0.86
CA TYR A 94 9.87 2.14 -0.42
C TYR A 94 9.86 2.29 1.10
N ASN A 95 11.03 2.56 1.68
CA ASN A 95 11.19 2.76 3.11
C ASN A 95 12.54 3.44 3.36
N ASN A 96 12.56 4.41 4.27
CA ASN A 96 13.80 5.08 4.68
C ASN A 96 14.65 4.27 5.65
N ASP A 97 14.10 3.19 6.20
CA ASP A 97 14.80 2.19 7.01
C ASP A 97 14.33 0.80 6.52
N PRO A 98 14.76 0.36 5.33
CA PRO A 98 14.28 -0.88 4.74
C PRO A 98 14.78 -2.13 5.49
N PRO A 99 14.01 -3.23 5.47
CA PRO A 99 14.46 -4.47 6.12
C PRO A 99 15.69 -5.04 5.42
N ASP A 100 16.59 -5.63 6.22
CA ASP A 100 17.77 -6.38 5.77
C ASP A 100 18.74 -5.58 4.85
N VAL A 101 18.60 -4.26 4.83
CA VAL A 101 19.48 -3.35 4.08
C VAL A 101 20.27 -2.51 5.10
N PRO A 102 21.61 -2.37 4.94
CA PRO A 102 22.39 -1.50 5.79
C PRO A 102 21.84 -0.07 5.82
N LYS A 103 21.90 0.60 6.98
CA LYS A 103 21.33 1.94 7.15
C LYS A 103 21.83 2.92 6.10
N VAL A 104 20.94 3.31 5.19
CA VAL A 104 21.21 4.31 4.16
C VAL A 104 20.77 5.67 4.68
N LYS A 105 21.60 6.69 4.51
CA LYS A 105 21.17 8.08 4.77
C LYS A 105 20.17 8.51 3.70
N THR A 106 18.90 8.54 4.05
CA THR A 106 17.84 9.09 3.19
C THR A 106 17.48 10.50 3.64
N LYS A 107 16.81 11.23 2.74
CA LYS A 107 16.27 12.56 3.00
C LYS A 107 14.74 12.59 3.07
N SER A 108 14.13 11.42 2.85
CA SER A 108 12.71 11.17 2.95
C SER A 108 12.44 10.22 4.10
N ASN A 109 11.32 10.42 4.78
CA ASN A 109 10.81 9.51 5.83
C ASN A 109 9.63 8.65 5.33
N SER A 110 9.29 8.77 4.04
CA SER A 110 8.15 8.06 3.44
C SER A 110 8.39 6.55 3.39
N LYS A 111 7.34 5.79 3.69
CA LYS A 111 7.33 4.32 3.62
C LYS A 111 6.02 3.82 3.03
N GLY A 112 6.07 2.72 2.29
CA GLY A 112 4.88 2.18 1.64
C GLY A 112 5.18 1.20 0.51
N VAL A 113 4.10 0.76 -0.11
CA VAL A 113 4.09 -0.17 -1.24
C VAL A 113 3.09 0.33 -2.27
N LEU A 114 3.46 0.32 -3.55
CA LEU A 114 2.55 0.57 -4.65
C LEU A 114 2.57 -0.67 -5.55
N MET A 115 1.43 -1.33 -5.68
CA MET A 115 1.29 -2.63 -6.35
C MET A 115 0.19 -2.59 -7.40
N MET A 116 0.32 -3.42 -8.44
CA MET A 116 -0.63 -3.55 -9.55
C MET A 116 -0.67 -4.99 -10.06
N ASP A 117 -1.82 -5.38 -10.58
CA ASP A 117 -1.97 -6.55 -11.43
C ASP A 117 -1.50 -6.23 -12.87
N ILE A 118 -0.88 -7.20 -13.56
CA ILE A 118 -0.38 -7.00 -14.95
C ILE A 118 -1.13 -7.85 -15.99
N THR A 119 -2.26 -8.46 -15.62
CA THR A 119 -3.06 -9.34 -16.48
C THR A 119 -4.14 -8.59 -17.26
N GLY A 120 -4.21 -7.27 -17.12
CA GLY A 120 -5.24 -6.40 -17.74
C GLY A 120 -6.49 -6.21 -16.87
N THR A 121 -6.51 -6.73 -15.65
CA THR A 121 -7.52 -6.40 -14.65
C THR A 121 -7.13 -5.07 -13.99
N ASP A 122 -8.01 -4.06 -14.03
CA ASP A 122 -7.78 -2.76 -13.37
C ASP A 122 -7.79 -2.92 -11.84
N ALA A 123 -6.66 -3.35 -11.29
CA ALA A 123 -6.50 -3.68 -9.88
C ALA A 123 -5.14 -3.22 -9.38
N ALA A 124 -5.15 -2.16 -8.56
CA ALA A 124 -3.96 -1.64 -7.93
C ALA A 124 -4.25 -1.17 -6.49
N ALA A 125 -3.20 -1.19 -5.66
CA ALA A 125 -3.28 -0.75 -4.28
C ALA A 125 -2.07 0.07 -3.91
N TRP A 126 -2.31 1.10 -3.11
CA TRP A 126 -1.27 1.94 -2.53
C TRP A 126 -1.36 1.88 -1.01
N ILE A 127 -0.29 1.37 -0.40
CA ILE A 127 -0.13 1.27 1.04
C ILE A 127 0.87 2.33 1.50
N VAL A 128 0.51 3.11 2.51
CA VAL A 128 1.39 4.05 3.20
C VAL A 128 1.44 3.66 4.67
N HIS A 129 2.64 3.62 5.25
CA HIS A 129 2.79 3.25 6.66
C HIS A 129 3.93 3.99 7.36
N THR A 130 4.00 3.84 8.68
CA THR A 130 5.08 4.41 9.51
C THR A 130 6.09 3.39 10.02
N VAL A 131 5.90 2.10 9.75
CA VAL A 131 6.72 0.98 10.26
C VAL A 131 8.10 0.90 9.58
N PRO A 132 9.24 1.15 10.26
CA PRO A 132 10.57 0.85 9.73
C PRO A 132 10.79 -0.66 9.65
N GLY A 133 11.65 -1.12 8.73
CA GLY A 133 11.95 -2.55 8.55
C GLY A 133 10.81 -3.38 7.96
N PHE A 134 9.83 -2.74 7.30
CA PHE A 134 8.62 -3.38 6.78
C PHE A 134 8.21 -2.82 5.41
N PRO A 135 7.52 -3.59 4.55
CA PRO A 135 7.44 -5.05 4.58
C PRO A 135 8.74 -5.72 4.13
N LYS A 136 8.87 -7.02 4.40
CA LYS A 136 9.96 -7.85 3.90
C LYS A 136 9.61 -8.36 2.49
N ALA A 137 10.03 -7.60 1.47
CA ALA A 137 9.72 -7.93 0.07
C ALA A 137 10.26 -9.34 -0.28
N ARG A 138 9.37 -10.20 -0.80
CA ARG A 138 9.64 -11.58 -1.24
C ARG A 138 10.29 -12.52 -0.21
N THR A 139 10.22 -12.19 1.08
CA THR A 139 10.90 -12.94 2.16
C THR A 139 9.96 -13.33 3.30
N GLY A 140 8.64 -13.32 3.05
CA GLY A 140 7.62 -13.68 4.01
C GLY A 140 7.17 -12.53 4.92
N TYR A 141 6.06 -12.76 5.63
CA TYR A 141 5.51 -11.77 6.55
C TYR A 141 6.33 -11.71 7.83
N LEU A 142 6.82 -10.53 8.18
CA LEU A 142 7.40 -10.27 9.48
C LEU A 142 7.13 -8.82 9.88
N PHE A 143 6.27 -8.65 10.88
CA PHE A 143 6.17 -7.36 11.57
C PHE A 143 7.39 -7.21 12.49
N PRO A 144 8.19 -6.13 12.36
CA PRO A 144 9.43 -6.01 13.12
C PRO A 144 9.19 -6.02 14.65
N PRO A 145 9.83 -6.93 15.41
CA PRO A 145 9.58 -7.07 16.85
C PRO A 145 9.82 -5.78 17.65
N ALA A 146 10.81 -4.98 17.26
CA ALA A 146 11.12 -3.69 17.89
C ALA A 146 10.00 -2.64 17.74
N GLU A 147 9.16 -2.79 16.70
CA GLU A 147 8.08 -1.85 16.38
C GLU A 147 6.77 -2.22 17.07
N VAL A 148 6.68 -3.40 17.71
CA VAL A 148 5.52 -3.77 18.55
C VAL A 148 5.36 -2.83 19.75
N GLN A 149 6.47 -2.32 20.29
CA GLN A 149 6.45 -1.39 21.43
C GLN A 149 6.05 0.05 21.04
N LYS A 150 5.98 0.38 19.74
CA LYS A 150 5.74 1.73 19.24
C LYS A 150 4.37 1.85 18.57
N GLY A 151 3.88 3.07 18.40
CA GLY A 151 2.64 3.33 17.69
C GLY A 151 2.86 3.42 16.18
N HIS A 152 2.03 2.75 15.39
CA HIS A 152 2.12 2.80 13.92
C HIS A 152 0.76 2.98 13.26
N LEU A 153 0.79 3.68 12.12
CA LEU A 153 -0.37 3.85 11.26
C LEU A 153 -0.07 3.20 9.91
N LEU A 154 -1.04 2.44 9.41
CA LEU A 154 -1.04 1.87 8.07
C LEU A 154 -2.33 2.26 7.37
N ILE A 155 -2.23 2.69 6.13
CA ILE A 155 -3.35 3.07 5.27
C ILE A 155 -3.19 2.29 3.97
N CYS A 156 -4.24 1.66 3.51
CA CYS A 156 -4.34 1.01 2.21
C CYS A 156 -5.44 1.70 1.40
N LEU A 157 -5.16 2.05 0.15
CA LEU A 157 -6.11 2.57 -0.81
C LEU A 157 -6.16 1.66 -2.03
N THR A 158 -7.32 1.10 -2.35
CA THR A 158 -7.53 0.44 -3.64
C THR A 158 -7.75 1.54 -4.67
N ILE A 159 -6.91 1.55 -5.70
CA ILE A 159 -6.85 2.61 -6.70
C ILE A 159 -7.04 1.99 -8.08
N LYS A 160 -7.50 2.82 -9.02
CA LYS A 160 -7.41 2.48 -10.44
C LYS A 160 -5.98 2.63 -10.93
N GLU A 161 -5.60 1.84 -11.91
CA GLU A 161 -4.25 1.85 -12.46
C GLU A 161 -3.89 3.18 -13.14
N ASP A 162 -4.88 3.91 -13.65
CA ASP A 162 -4.68 5.25 -14.23
C ASP A 162 -4.20 6.28 -13.18
N GLN A 163 -4.42 6.01 -11.88
CA GLN A 163 -3.93 6.86 -10.79
C GLN A 163 -2.47 6.57 -10.41
N ILE A 164 -1.89 5.45 -10.85
CA ILE A 164 -0.52 5.04 -10.49
C ILE A 164 0.50 6.11 -10.88
N ASP A 165 0.41 6.66 -12.09
CA ASP A 165 1.38 7.66 -12.54
C ASP A 165 1.25 8.98 -11.78
N THR A 166 0.01 9.34 -11.39
CA THR A 166 -0.26 10.50 -10.53
C THR A 166 0.34 10.31 -9.14
N ILE A 167 0.18 9.13 -8.54
CA ILE A 167 0.77 8.80 -7.23
C ILE A 167 2.30 8.77 -7.35
N ALA A 168 2.84 8.16 -8.41
CA ALA A 168 4.27 8.11 -8.66
C ALA A 168 4.88 9.51 -8.76
N LEU A 169 4.21 10.47 -9.41
CA LEU A 169 4.65 11.86 -9.42
C LEU A 169 4.78 12.43 -8.00
N THR A 170 3.79 12.19 -7.12
CA THR A 170 3.87 12.66 -5.73
C THR A 170 5.00 11.99 -4.95
N LEU A 171 5.24 10.70 -5.19
CA LEU A 171 6.35 9.96 -4.60
C LEU A 171 7.70 10.48 -5.10
N ARG A 172 7.84 10.85 -6.38
CA ARG A 172 9.07 11.48 -6.89
C ARG A 172 9.42 12.73 -6.09
N PHE A 173 8.42 13.58 -5.79
CA PHE A 173 8.62 14.74 -4.93
C PHE A 173 9.02 14.35 -3.51
N ALA A 174 8.47 13.28 -2.95
CA ALA A 174 8.87 12.81 -1.62
C ALA A 174 10.28 12.21 -1.61
N THR A 175 10.86 11.87 -2.76
CA THR A 175 12.19 11.27 -2.91
C THR A 175 12.44 10.05 -1.99
N PRO A 176 11.51 9.08 -1.92
CA PRO A 176 11.66 7.93 -1.04
C PRO A 176 12.78 7.01 -1.53
N LEU A 177 13.34 6.22 -0.62
CA LEU A 177 14.26 5.14 -0.99
C LEU A 177 13.43 3.92 -1.44
N ILE A 178 13.47 3.62 -2.73
CA ILE A 178 12.93 2.38 -3.31
C ILE A 178 13.95 1.27 -3.05
N TYR A 179 13.57 0.25 -2.29
CA TYR A 179 14.46 -0.88 -1.96
C TYR A 179 14.10 -2.18 -2.68
N TYR A 180 12.92 -2.23 -3.30
CA TYR A 180 12.49 -3.33 -4.14
C TYR A 180 11.60 -2.81 -5.28
N ASN A 181 11.80 -3.37 -6.48
CA ASN A 181 10.98 -3.14 -7.66
C ASN A 181 10.99 -4.40 -8.54
N ASP A 182 9.83 -4.84 -9.00
CA ASP A 182 9.71 -5.85 -10.05
C ASP A 182 8.68 -5.49 -11.14
N ILE A 183 8.25 -4.23 -11.19
CA ILE A 183 7.38 -3.74 -12.25
C ILE A 183 8.14 -3.79 -13.58
N PRO A 184 7.62 -4.49 -14.61
CA PRO A 184 8.30 -4.61 -15.90
C PRO A 184 8.23 -3.31 -16.70
N ASP A 185 9.17 -3.15 -17.64
CA ASP A 185 9.22 -1.97 -18.51
C ASP A 185 7.94 -1.76 -19.32
N THR A 186 7.23 -2.84 -19.68
CA THR A 186 5.94 -2.76 -20.39
C THR A 186 4.91 -1.93 -19.63
N GLU A 187 4.84 -2.09 -18.31
CA GLU A 187 3.97 -1.29 -17.44
C GLU A 187 4.51 0.12 -17.19
N MET A 188 5.83 0.28 -17.16
CA MET A 188 6.45 1.59 -16.93
C MET A 188 6.43 2.50 -18.17
N ASN A 189 6.34 1.94 -19.38
CA ASN A 189 6.36 2.73 -20.61
C ASN A 189 5.12 3.62 -20.78
N SER A 190 3.97 3.20 -20.26
CA SER A 190 2.76 4.03 -20.21
C SER A 190 2.71 4.97 -18.99
N ARG A 191 3.65 4.82 -18.04
CA ARG A 191 3.67 5.50 -16.73
C ARG A 191 5.02 6.21 -16.51
N PRO A 192 5.26 7.36 -17.16
CA PRO A 192 6.57 8.01 -17.17
C PRO A 192 7.05 8.48 -15.79
N ASN A 193 6.16 8.89 -14.88
CA ASN A 193 6.55 9.24 -13.52
C ASN A 193 6.92 8.00 -12.71
N LEU A 194 6.24 6.87 -12.91
CA LEU A 194 6.63 5.61 -12.29
C LEU A 194 8.03 5.17 -12.77
N LYS A 195 8.28 5.20 -14.09
CA LYS A 195 9.60 4.88 -14.65
C LYS A 195 10.72 5.74 -14.05
N LYS A 196 10.46 7.04 -13.90
CA LYS A 196 11.40 8.00 -13.30
C LYS A 196 11.59 7.80 -11.80
N LEU A 197 10.55 7.38 -11.09
CA LEU A 197 10.63 7.04 -9.68
C LEU A 197 11.54 5.82 -9.46
N VAL A 198 11.31 4.75 -10.23
CA VAL A 198 12.07 3.49 -10.12
C VAL A 198 13.53 3.67 -10.52
N SER A 199 13.80 4.46 -11.57
CA SER A 199 15.17 4.77 -12.01
C SER A 199 15.91 5.77 -11.10
N GLY A 200 15.25 6.34 -10.08
CA GLY A 200 15.85 7.31 -9.17
C GLY A 200 16.12 8.69 -9.80
N GLU A 201 15.42 9.06 -10.88
CA GLU A 201 15.57 10.38 -11.52
C GLU A 201 15.10 11.50 -10.58
N SER A 202 16.06 12.14 -9.91
CA SER A 202 15.82 13.13 -8.85
C SER A 202 15.64 14.57 -9.36
N ARG A 203 15.67 14.81 -10.68
CA ARG A 203 15.56 16.16 -11.24
C ARG A 203 14.12 16.64 -11.17
N ILE A 204 13.82 17.40 -10.13
CA ILE A 204 12.54 18.08 -9.93
C ILE A 204 12.78 19.58 -10.01
N LEU A 205 12.07 20.24 -10.92
CA LEU A 205 12.12 21.69 -11.05
C LEU A 205 11.21 22.35 -10.01
N PRO A 206 11.56 23.56 -9.52
CA PRO A 206 10.67 24.32 -8.65
C PRO A 206 9.30 24.59 -9.31
N PRO A 207 8.21 24.69 -8.53
CA PRO A 207 8.17 24.60 -7.08
C PRO A 207 8.39 23.16 -6.58
N LEU A 208 9.21 22.98 -5.53
CA LEU A 208 9.57 21.66 -4.97
C LEU A 208 8.48 21.08 -4.05
N ALA A 209 7.22 21.33 -4.38
CA ALA A 209 6.06 20.78 -3.70
C ALA A 209 4.95 20.55 -4.72
N VAL A 210 4.18 19.50 -4.53
CA VAL A 210 3.08 19.13 -5.42
C VAL A 210 1.86 18.75 -4.60
N THR A 211 0.69 19.11 -5.13
CA THR A 211 -0.61 18.66 -4.64
C THR A 211 -1.31 17.95 -5.78
N LYS A 212 -1.77 16.73 -5.54
CA LYS A 212 -2.54 15.95 -6.50
C LYS A 212 -3.73 15.32 -5.81
N ASP A 213 -4.83 15.27 -6.52
CA ASP A 213 -6.01 14.54 -6.08
C ASP A 213 -6.02 13.18 -6.76
N THR A 214 -6.53 12.20 -6.05
CA THR A 214 -6.83 10.84 -6.53
C THR A 214 -8.14 10.40 -5.90
N ALA A 215 -8.70 9.30 -6.38
CA ALA A 215 -9.81 8.63 -5.73
C ALA A 215 -9.50 7.15 -5.55
N THR A 216 -10.17 6.52 -4.60
CA THR A 216 -10.21 5.06 -4.52
C THR A 216 -11.10 4.49 -5.65
N ALA A 217 -10.98 3.20 -5.93
CA ALA A 217 -11.53 2.59 -7.13
C ALA A 217 -13.06 2.39 -7.14
N ALA A 218 -13.71 2.41 -5.96
CA ALA A 218 -15.16 2.24 -5.86
C ALA A 218 -15.96 3.32 -6.62
N ALA A 219 -17.20 2.98 -6.99
CA ALA A 219 -18.08 3.86 -7.77
C ALA A 219 -18.34 5.23 -7.11
N VAL A 220 -18.46 5.25 -5.77
CA VAL A 220 -18.57 6.47 -4.95
C VAL A 220 -17.27 6.66 -4.14
N GLY A 221 -16.13 6.41 -4.79
CA GLY A 221 -14.81 6.33 -4.16
C GLY A 221 -14.45 7.52 -3.27
N LEU A 222 -13.63 7.24 -2.27
CA LEU A 222 -13.05 8.21 -1.36
C LEU A 222 -12.13 9.17 -2.13
N LYS A 223 -12.41 10.47 -2.04
CA LYS A 223 -11.52 11.51 -2.56
C LYS A 223 -10.31 11.67 -1.64
N VAL A 224 -9.12 11.57 -2.22
CA VAL A 224 -7.85 11.66 -1.50
C VAL A 224 -7.01 12.76 -2.11
N THR A 225 -6.59 13.72 -1.30
CA THR A 225 -5.61 14.73 -1.71
C THR A 225 -4.24 14.41 -1.13
N ILE A 226 -3.27 14.27 -2.01
CA ILE A 226 -1.87 13.98 -1.68
C ILE A 226 -1.08 15.27 -1.69
N TYR A 227 -0.43 15.57 -0.58
CA TYR A 227 0.52 16.67 -0.44
C TYR A 227 1.93 16.11 -0.33
N SER A 228 2.82 16.50 -1.25
CA SER A 228 4.20 16.04 -1.24
C SER A 228 5.17 17.22 -1.38
N LYS A 229 6.32 17.12 -0.73
CA LYS A 229 7.40 18.10 -0.82
C LYS A 229 8.75 17.42 -0.98
N GLY A 230 9.60 18.06 -1.78
CA GLY A 230 11.01 17.71 -1.92
C GLY A 230 11.82 18.01 -0.69
N GLU A 231 12.92 17.27 -0.53
CA GLU A 231 13.95 17.53 0.49
C GLU A 231 14.38 19.00 0.48
N LYS A 232 14.74 19.53 -0.71
CA LYS A 232 15.25 20.90 -0.85
C LYS A 232 14.14 21.96 -0.70
N SER A 233 12.89 21.55 -0.48
CA SER A 233 11.77 22.45 -0.29
C SER A 233 11.84 23.11 1.08
N ARG A 234 12.01 24.44 1.06
CA ARG A 234 11.96 25.29 2.26
C ARG A 234 10.54 25.49 2.81
N TYR A 235 9.52 24.92 2.17
CA TYR A 235 8.15 25.01 2.69
C TYR A 235 7.97 24.10 3.90
N GLU A 236 7.56 24.71 5.02
CA GLU A 236 7.00 24.00 6.17
C GLU A 236 5.63 23.43 5.77
N ILE A 237 5.46 22.11 5.89
CA ILE A 237 4.34 21.38 5.29
C ILE A 237 3.00 21.76 5.92
N TYR A 238 2.94 21.98 7.24
CA TYR A 238 1.69 22.26 7.93
C TYR A 238 1.19 23.66 7.60
N ARG A 239 2.00 24.68 7.84
CA ARG A 239 1.60 26.09 7.72
C ARG A 239 1.60 26.59 6.28
N LYS A 240 2.61 26.23 5.47
CA LYS A 240 2.75 26.80 4.12
C LYS A 240 2.00 26.01 3.06
N ILE A 241 1.71 24.73 3.30
CA ILE A 241 1.00 23.85 2.36
C ILE A 241 -0.40 23.51 2.91
N LEU A 242 -0.49 22.76 4.01
CA LEU A 242 -1.77 22.21 4.49
C LEU A 242 -2.76 23.30 4.92
N LEU A 243 -2.38 24.23 5.80
CA LEU A 243 -3.30 25.29 6.27
C LEU A 243 -3.81 26.17 5.13
N LYS A 244 -2.97 26.45 4.12
CA LYS A 244 -3.38 27.25 2.95
C LYS A 244 -4.40 26.52 2.08
N LYS A 245 -4.30 25.19 1.99
CA LYS A 245 -5.13 24.36 1.11
C LYS A 245 -6.41 23.91 1.80
N LEU A 246 -6.32 23.46 3.04
CA LEU A 246 -7.45 22.99 3.84
C LEU A 246 -8.33 24.13 4.35
N LYS A 247 -7.77 25.36 4.47
CA LYS A 247 -8.46 26.54 5.04
C LYS A 247 -9.11 26.24 6.41
N SER A 248 -8.51 25.34 7.18
CA SER A 248 -9.01 24.85 8.46
C SER A 248 -7.89 24.75 9.48
N THR A 249 -8.26 24.71 10.77
CA THR A 249 -7.30 24.56 11.86
C THR A 249 -6.86 23.11 11.98
N VAL A 250 -5.56 22.86 11.88
CA VAL A 250 -4.96 21.53 12.04
C VAL A 250 -4.24 21.47 13.39
N LYS A 251 -4.55 20.46 14.21
CA LYS A 251 -3.76 20.13 15.41
C LYS A 251 -2.58 19.25 15.00
N VAL A 252 -1.37 19.66 15.35
CA VAL A 252 -0.13 18.96 15.00
C VAL A 252 0.67 18.71 16.26
N TRP A 253 0.99 17.44 16.52
CA TRP A 253 1.99 17.05 17.51
C TRP A 253 3.30 16.76 16.79
N THR A 254 4.22 17.72 16.85
CA THR A 254 5.55 17.61 16.26
C THR A 254 6.57 18.34 17.13
N ALA A 255 7.84 17.99 17.02
CA ALA A 255 8.90 18.81 17.57
C ALA A 255 8.90 20.18 16.87
N ARG A 256 9.00 21.26 17.64
CA ARG A 256 9.02 22.62 17.09
C ARG A 256 10.37 22.80 16.38
N ASP A 257 10.35 22.89 15.04
CA ASP A 257 11.57 23.20 14.28
C ASP A 257 11.76 24.72 14.23
N ASN A 258 12.72 25.22 15.02
CA ASN A 258 13.04 26.65 15.08
C ASN A 258 13.81 27.16 13.84
N LYS A 259 14.11 26.30 12.85
CA LYS A 259 14.96 26.63 11.70
C LYS A 259 14.20 26.83 10.39
N LEU A 260 12.95 26.39 10.28
CA LEU A 260 12.14 26.54 9.06
C LEU A 260 11.29 27.83 9.14
N LYS A 261 11.61 28.83 8.29
CA LYS A 261 10.94 30.14 8.19
C LYS A 261 9.73 30.15 7.22
#